data_AF-A0A094WFU4-F1
#
_entry.id   AF-A0A094WFU4-F1
#
_cell.length_a   1.000
_cell.length_b   1.000
_cell.length_c   1.000
_cell.angle_alpha   90.00
_cell.angle_beta   90.00
_cell.angle_gamma   90.00
#
_symmetry.space_group_name_H-M   'P 1'
#
loop_
_entity.id
_entity.type
_entity.pdbx_description
1 polymer ?
#
loop_
_entity_poly.entity_id
_entity_poly.type
_entity_poly.pdbx_seq_one_letter_code
_entity_poly.pdbx_strand_id
1 'polypeptide(L)'
;MGYEEIVPKVFISYSWSSETHKQWVLELAEKLVAKSGVDVILDRWHGVVGHDRFQFMEESIKVADKVLVICDKTYCEKANGRHGGVGTETLIITPDVYKDTKQEKFIPISLEEENGEYLLPDFFKSRFALSMKLGDLDKSYKELERLIWEEPLLTPPPRGKKPDFKEEKKEDDTLVPEEPIFNDSDEERVIWLLPRGFLLYTDITFESHDSWAVVVSYYDYEGEWRHSTHYHESYSRSWDRNLEIQYKKLSIPEADWNWARAPLNFLMELREVTEKVDIQKRVENEQKYDYPVYYFNRSEPIYLPKVPPIYKFFHDTGNLREILEDLKDEKLRLTEEELFKKAITLRQSAFLESLAFLGEDHPSLSFIKEVIDEFDKSYTSDEVLAWLSKLGSVLRNTLNHEWDVWNKKI
;
A
#
# COMPACT_ATOMS: atom_id res chain seq x y z
N MET A 1 26.00 2.84 36.78
CA MET A 1 24.97 1.92 36.26
C MET A 1 25.47 1.50 34.89
N GLY A 2 25.85 0.23 34.73
CA GLY A 2 26.21 -0.29 33.41
C GLY A 2 24.96 -0.26 32.54
N TYR A 3 25.05 0.28 31.33
CA TYR A 3 24.04 0.03 30.32
C TYR A 3 24.13 -1.46 30.00
N GLU A 4 23.07 -2.22 30.25
CA GLU A 4 22.94 -3.55 29.65
C GLU A 4 22.91 -3.35 28.13
N GLU A 5 23.88 -3.94 27.46
CA GLU A 5 23.95 -3.95 26.00
C GLU A 5 22.74 -4.73 25.49
N ILE A 6 21.83 -4.05 24.78
CA ILE A 6 20.64 -4.69 24.22
C ILE A 6 21.11 -5.51 23.01
N VAL A 7 21.23 -6.81 23.20
CA VAL A 7 21.63 -7.77 22.16
C VAL A 7 20.38 -8.25 21.42
N PRO A 8 20.26 -8.02 20.09
CA PRO A 8 19.12 -8.48 19.31
C PRO A 8 19.01 -10.01 19.33
N LYS A 9 17.79 -10.52 19.58
CA LYS A 9 17.44 -11.93 19.44
C LYS A 9 16.94 -12.22 18.04
N VAL A 10 17.60 -13.16 17.37
CA VAL A 10 17.35 -13.49 15.97
C VAL A 10 16.94 -14.95 15.83
N PHE A 11 15.71 -15.20 15.42
CA PHE A 11 15.26 -16.54 15.05
C PHE A 11 15.52 -16.81 13.56
N ILE A 12 16.01 -18.00 13.21
CA ILE A 12 16.24 -18.40 11.82
C ILE A 12 15.21 -19.46 11.41
N SER A 13 14.26 -19.05 10.57
CA SER A 13 13.28 -19.91 9.92
C SER A 13 13.83 -20.39 8.58
N TYR A 14 13.93 -21.71 8.41
CA TYR A 14 14.49 -22.32 7.21
C TYR A 14 13.95 -23.74 6.97
N SER A 15 14.14 -24.25 5.76
CA SER A 15 13.73 -25.57 5.31
C SER A 15 14.88 -26.57 5.50
N TRP A 16 14.56 -27.83 5.83
CA TRP A 16 15.56 -28.91 5.87
C TRP A 16 15.78 -29.54 4.49
N SER A 17 16.05 -28.71 3.48
CA SER A 17 16.06 -29.12 2.06
C SER A 17 17.18 -30.08 1.71
N SER A 18 18.38 -29.84 2.24
CA SER A 18 19.57 -30.66 2.00
C SER A 18 20.57 -30.52 3.15
N GLU A 19 21.53 -31.44 3.25
CA GLU A 19 22.62 -31.32 4.23
C GLU A 19 23.50 -30.09 3.96
N THR A 20 23.70 -29.75 2.69
CA THR A 20 24.45 -28.54 2.29
C THR A 20 23.74 -27.26 2.73
N HIS A 21 22.41 -27.19 2.57
CA HIS A 21 21.62 -26.05 3.03
C HIS A 21 21.61 -25.96 4.57
N LYS A 22 21.42 -27.08 5.27
CA LYS A 22 21.51 -27.15 6.74
C LYS A 22 22.86 -26.68 7.27
N GLN A 23 23.94 -27.00 6.56
CA GLN A 23 25.29 -26.57 6.91
C GLN A 23 25.48 -25.07 6.64
N TRP A 24 24.99 -24.56 5.51
CA TRP A 24 25.05 -23.13 5.20
C TRP A 24 24.31 -22.27 6.23
N VAL A 25 23.11 -22.70 6.66
CA VAL A 25 22.33 -22.00 7.70
C VAL A 25 23.07 -22.02 9.05
N LEU A 26 23.72 -23.13 9.40
CA LEU A 26 24.53 -23.22 10.61
C LEU A 26 25.73 -22.25 10.55
N GLU A 27 26.43 -22.19 9.43
CA GLU A 27 27.55 -21.26 9.23
C GLU A 27 27.10 -19.80 9.30
N LEU A 28 25.92 -19.47 8.77
CA LEU A 28 25.33 -18.14 8.91
C LEU A 28 25.04 -17.83 10.38
N ALA A 29 24.42 -18.75 11.13
CA ALA A 29 24.13 -18.59 12.55
C ALA A 29 25.40 -18.38 13.38
N GLU A 30 26.43 -19.21 13.16
CA GLU A 30 27.73 -19.08 13.82
C GLU A 30 28.40 -17.74 13.48
N LYS A 31 28.32 -17.30 12.22
CA LYS A 31 28.88 -16.01 11.78
C LYS A 31 28.17 -14.84 12.46
N LEU A 32 26.84 -14.88 12.54
CA LEU A 32 26.02 -13.85 13.21
C LEU A 32 26.40 -13.71 14.69
N VAL A 33 26.53 -14.83 15.41
CA VAL A 33 26.99 -14.80 16.81
C VAL A 33 28.42 -14.28 16.91
N ALA A 34 29.35 -14.83 16.13
CA ALA A 34 30.78 -14.58 16.28
C ALA A 34 31.22 -13.20 15.77
N LYS A 35 30.57 -12.66 14.73
CA LYS A 35 30.97 -11.41 14.07
C LYS A 35 30.02 -10.24 14.33
N SER A 36 28.73 -10.53 14.50
CA SER A 36 27.69 -9.49 14.60
C SER A 36 27.15 -9.35 16.02
N GLY A 37 27.56 -10.22 16.95
CA GLY A 37 27.24 -10.11 18.37
C GLY A 37 25.76 -10.29 18.70
N VAL A 38 25.02 -11.04 17.89
CA VAL A 38 23.57 -11.25 18.05
C VAL A 38 23.26 -12.57 18.74
N ASP A 39 22.15 -12.65 19.46
CA ASP A 39 21.69 -13.87 20.12
C ASP A 39 20.81 -14.68 19.15
N VAL A 40 21.34 -15.79 18.62
CA VAL A 40 20.66 -16.56 17.58
C VAL A 40 19.90 -17.76 18.16
N ILE A 41 18.62 -17.84 17.83
CA ILE A 41 17.75 -18.98 18.10
C ILE A 41 17.76 -19.90 16.88
N LEU A 42 18.50 -21.01 16.97
CA LEU A 42 18.56 -22.06 15.97
C LEU A 42 18.04 -23.39 16.52
N ASP A 43 17.17 -24.07 15.77
CA ASP A 43 16.56 -25.36 16.15
C ASP A 43 17.61 -26.42 16.50
N ARG A 44 18.69 -26.49 15.72
CA ARG A 44 19.80 -27.44 15.90
C ARG A 44 20.58 -27.22 17.20
N TRP A 45 20.63 -26.00 17.72
CA TRP A 45 21.29 -25.71 19.00
C TRP A 45 20.42 -26.06 20.21
N HIS A 46 19.10 -26.10 20.02
CA HIS A 46 18.13 -26.41 21.07
C HIS A 46 17.69 -27.89 21.07
N GLY A 47 18.20 -28.70 20.13
CA GLY A 47 17.92 -30.13 20.07
C GLY A 47 16.45 -30.45 19.78
N VAL A 48 15.75 -29.58 19.03
CA VAL A 48 14.31 -29.73 18.77
C VAL A 48 14.06 -30.90 17.83
N VAL A 49 13.37 -31.95 18.30
CA VAL A 49 13.11 -33.18 17.54
C VAL A 49 11.62 -33.33 17.18
N GLY A 50 11.34 -33.68 15.92
CA GLY A 50 10.04 -34.19 15.50
C GLY A 50 8.87 -33.20 15.62
N HIS A 51 7.79 -33.63 16.31
CA HIS A 51 6.49 -32.95 16.37
C HIS A 51 6.49 -31.60 17.09
N ASP A 52 7.55 -31.28 17.85
CA ASP A 52 7.63 -30.07 18.70
C ASP A 52 8.15 -28.83 17.94
N ARG A 53 8.55 -29.00 16.68
CA ARG A 53 9.17 -27.91 15.90
C ARG A 53 8.19 -26.78 15.55
N PHE A 54 6.87 -27.04 15.49
CA PHE A 54 5.85 -25.99 15.21
C PHE A 54 5.76 -25.04 16.39
N GLN A 55 5.58 -25.61 17.58
CA GLN A 55 5.49 -24.88 18.82
C GLN A 55 6.78 -24.12 19.06
N PHE A 56 7.94 -24.77 18.85
CA PHE A 56 9.23 -24.09 18.90
C PHE A 56 9.31 -22.89 17.95
N MET A 57 8.84 -23.02 16.70
CA MET A 57 8.82 -21.91 15.75
C MET A 57 7.94 -20.76 16.25
N GLU A 58 6.70 -21.04 16.66
CA GLU A 58 5.78 -20.00 17.15
C GLU A 58 6.31 -19.30 18.40
N GLU A 59 6.88 -20.04 19.36
CA GLU A 59 7.49 -19.50 20.56
C GLU A 59 8.73 -18.67 20.23
N SER A 60 9.57 -19.16 19.32
CA SER A 60 10.78 -18.45 18.86
C SER A 60 10.44 -17.13 18.17
N ILE A 61 9.42 -17.11 17.31
CA ILE A 61 8.95 -15.88 16.63
C ILE A 61 8.43 -14.85 17.64
N LYS A 62 7.73 -15.30 18.69
CA LYS A 62 7.21 -14.40 19.74
C LYS A 62 8.33 -13.69 20.50
N VAL A 63 9.40 -14.41 20.85
CA VAL A 63 10.51 -13.88 21.67
C VAL A 63 11.62 -13.22 20.87
N ALA A 64 11.74 -13.50 19.57
CA ALA A 64 12.76 -12.90 18.73
C ALA A 64 12.42 -11.45 18.37
N ASP A 65 13.45 -10.60 18.30
CA ASP A 65 13.36 -9.23 17.79
C ASP A 65 13.29 -9.25 16.26
N LYS A 66 14.08 -10.13 15.64
CA LYS A 66 14.10 -10.35 14.18
C LYS A 66 13.97 -11.83 13.82
N VAL A 67 13.34 -12.09 12.68
CA VAL A 67 13.13 -13.43 12.12
C VAL A 67 13.73 -13.47 10.73
N LEU A 68 14.85 -14.18 10.56
CA LEU A 68 15.42 -14.42 9.24
C LEU A 68 14.64 -15.55 8.57
N VAL A 69 14.17 -15.31 7.35
CA VAL A 69 13.41 -16.30 6.58
C VAL A 69 14.28 -16.74 5.40
N ILE A 70 14.86 -17.93 5.48
CA ILE A 70 15.77 -18.44 4.46
C ILE A 70 14.94 -19.06 3.34
N CYS A 71 14.75 -18.30 2.27
CA CYS A 71 13.93 -18.65 1.13
C CYS A 71 14.78 -19.36 0.07
N ASP A 72 14.83 -20.69 0.16
CA ASP A 72 15.20 -21.55 -0.95
C ASP A 72 13.95 -22.07 -1.70
N LYS A 73 14.16 -22.75 -2.82
CA LYS A 73 13.05 -23.28 -3.61
C LYS A 73 12.11 -24.17 -2.81
N THR A 74 12.68 -25.04 -1.98
CA THR A 74 11.92 -25.96 -1.14
C THR A 74 11.08 -25.22 -0.09
N TYR A 75 11.63 -24.18 0.53
CA TYR A 75 10.93 -23.34 1.49
C TYR A 75 9.71 -22.67 0.83
N CYS A 76 9.92 -22.04 -0.32
CA CYS A 76 8.88 -21.31 -1.04
C CYS A 76 7.76 -22.24 -1.53
N GLU A 77 8.10 -23.38 -2.15
CA GLU A 77 7.11 -24.37 -2.59
C GLU A 77 6.24 -24.86 -1.42
N LYS A 78 6.85 -25.12 -0.27
CA LYS A 78 6.15 -25.60 0.92
C LYS A 78 5.34 -24.52 1.61
N ALA A 79 5.82 -23.28 1.62
CA ALA A 79 5.10 -22.15 2.19
C ALA A 79 3.87 -21.82 1.34
N ASN A 80 3.98 -21.86 0.00
CA ASN A 80 2.89 -21.58 -0.92
C ASN A 80 1.89 -22.74 -1.01
N GLY A 81 2.36 -23.99 -0.90
CA GLY A 81 1.52 -25.18 -0.94
C GLY A 81 0.67 -25.41 0.32
N ARG A 82 0.89 -24.66 1.41
CA ARG A 82 0.10 -24.77 2.65
C ARG A 82 -1.14 -23.91 2.58
N HIS A 83 -2.25 -24.51 2.16
CA HIS A 83 -3.59 -23.97 2.39
C HIS A 83 -4.34 -24.95 3.31
N GLY A 84 -4.57 -24.55 4.57
CA GLY A 84 -5.40 -25.30 5.51
C GLY A 84 -4.73 -26.52 6.16
N GLY A 85 -3.90 -26.28 7.18
CA GLY A 85 -3.60 -27.20 8.28
C GLY A 85 -3.02 -28.59 7.91
N VAL A 86 -1.85 -28.89 8.49
CA VAL A 86 -1.16 -30.21 8.48
C VAL A 86 -0.23 -30.44 7.28
N GLY A 87 0.96 -29.81 7.36
CA GLY A 87 2.17 -30.26 6.67
C GLY A 87 3.26 -30.53 7.70
N THR A 88 3.93 -31.68 7.61
CA THR A 88 4.85 -32.28 8.60
C THR A 88 6.15 -31.50 8.86
N GLU A 89 6.37 -30.35 8.22
CA GLU A 89 7.64 -29.61 8.29
C GLU A 89 7.49 -28.28 9.00
N THR A 90 8.17 -28.17 10.11
CA THR A 90 7.59 -27.42 11.22
C THR A 90 8.25 -26.07 11.47
N LEU A 91 9.22 -25.67 10.65
CA LEU A 91 9.90 -24.37 10.73
C LEU A 91 9.61 -23.43 9.54
N ILE A 92 8.59 -23.76 8.75
CA ILE A 92 8.16 -22.94 7.61
C ILE A 92 7.01 -22.06 8.07
N ILE A 93 7.21 -20.74 7.98
CA ILE A 93 6.22 -19.73 8.34
C ILE A 93 4.97 -19.91 7.48
N THR A 94 3.81 -19.86 8.12
CA THR A 94 2.52 -19.88 7.45
C THR A 94 1.99 -18.46 7.24
N PRO A 95 1.06 -18.26 6.29
CA PRO A 95 0.39 -16.97 6.12
C PRO A 95 -0.28 -16.45 7.41
N ASP A 96 -0.82 -17.33 8.25
CA ASP A 96 -1.48 -16.96 9.50
C ASP A 96 -0.48 -16.45 10.54
N VAL A 97 0.63 -17.19 10.76
CA VAL A 97 1.71 -16.75 11.66
C VAL A 97 2.32 -15.42 11.21
N TYR A 98 2.45 -15.23 9.90
CA TYR A 98 2.92 -13.97 9.33
C TYR A 98 1.94 -12.81 9.55
N LYS A 99 0.62 -13.03 9.40
CA LYS A 99 -0.41 -12.01 9.66
C LYS A 99 -0.51 -11.62 11.13
N ASP A 100 -0.35 -12.59 12.03
CA ASP A 100 -0.48 -12.40 13.47
C ASP A 100 0.79 -11.82 14.14
N THR A 101 1.86 -11.62 13.38
CA THR A 101 3.13 -11.08 13.86
C THR A 101 3.45 -9.75 13.16
N LYS A 102 4.09 -8.82 13.89
CA LYS A 102 4.55 -7.55 13.29
C LYS A 102 5.50 -7.81 12.12
N GLN A 103 5.13 -7.31 10.93
CA GLN A 103 5.83 -7.60 9.68
C GLN A 103 7.30 -7.11 9.68
N GLU A 104 7.60 -6.02 10.40
CA GLU A 104 8.94 -5.45 10.57
C GLU A 104 9.97 -6.38 11.24
N LYS A 105 9.50 -7.48 11.85
CA LYS A 105 10.37 -8.52 12.41
C LYS A 105 11.00 -9.39 11.32
N PHE A 106 10.30 -9.61 10.21
CA PHE A 106 10.73 -10.60 9.21
C PHE A 106 11.73 -9.99 8.23
N ILE A 107 12.85 -10.68 8.04
CA ILE A 107 13.89 -10.36 7.06
C ILE A 107 13.98 -11.55 6.09
N PRO A 108 13.29 -11.50 4.94
CA PRO A 108 13.39 -12.53 3.93
C PRO A 108 14.77 -12.52 3.27
N ILE A 109 15.39 -13.69 3.18
CA ILE A 109 16.69 -13.90 2.55
C ILE A 109 16.50 -14.85 1.37
N SER A 110 16.63 -14.33 0.15
CA SER A 110 16.54 -15.12 -1.08
C SER A 110 17.90 -15.71 -1.40
N LEU A 111 17.96 -17.04 -1.53
CA LEU A 111 19.18 -17.73 -1.99
C LEU A 111 19.24 -17.88 -3.51
N GLU A 112 18.09 -17.78 -4.18
CA GLU A 112 17.93 -17.98 -5.61
C GLU A 112 17.07 -16.86 -6.22
N GLU A 113 17.15 -16.70 -7.53
CA GLU A 113 16.28 -15.82 -8.32
C GLU A 113 15.71 -16.61 -9.49
N GLU A 114 14.43 -16.39 -9.80
CA GLU A 114 13.75 -16.99 -10.96
C GLU A 114 13.17 -15.87 -11.82
N ASN A 115 13.49 -15.85 -13.11
CA ASN A 115 13.06 -14.80 -14.06
C ASN A 115 13.40 -13.35 -13.64
N GLY A 116 14.48 -13.16 -12.87
CA GLY A 116 14.89 -11.84 -12.37
C GLY A 116 14.18 -11.39 -11.08
N GLU A 117 13.33 -12.25 -10.50
CA GLU A 117 12.65 -11.99 -9.23
C GLU A 117 13.24 -12.86 -8.10
N TYR A 118 13.25 -12.31 -6.87
CA TYR A 118 13.63 -13.07 -5.69
C TYR A 118 12.64 -14.20 -5.43
N LEU A 119 13.17 -15.38 -5.13
CA LEU A 119 12.37 -16.53 -4.79
C LEU A 119 11.83 -16.39 -3.36
N LEU A 120 10.58 -15.96 -3.23
CA LEU A 120 9.91 -15.71 -1.95
C LEU A 120 8.54 -16.40 -1.89
N PRO A 121 8.06 -16.79 -0.69
CA PRO A 121 6.67 -17.15 -0.50
C PRO A 121 5.73 -16.03 -0.93
N ASP A 122 4.54 -16.38 -1.43
CA ASP A 122 3.60 -15.43 -2.04
C ASP A 122 3.20 -14.30 -1.08
N PHE A 123 3.12 -14.61 0.21
CA PHE A 123 2.79 -13.63 1.26
C PHE A 123 3.95 -12.67 1.62
N PHE A 124 5.16 -12.90 1.11
CA PHE A 124 6.33 -12.02 1.26
C PHE A 124 6.64 -11.17 0.01
N LYS A 125 5.99 -11.42 -1.13
CA LYS A 125 6.34 -10.80 -2.44
C LYS A 125 6.26 -9.27 -2.51
N SER A 126 5.54 -8.62 -1.59
CA SER A 126 5.44 -7.16 -1.52
C SER A 126 6.55 -6.48 -0.70
N ARG A 127 7.54 -7.24 -0.19
CA ARG A 127 8.55 -6.74 0.75
C ARG A 127 9.97 -6.86 0.23
N PHE A 128 10.84 -6.00 0.76
CA PHE A 128 12.28 -6.05 0.54
C PHE A 128 12.83 -7.40 1.00
N ALA A 129 13.54 -8.09 0.10
CA ALA A 129 14.28 -9.30 0.42
C ALA A 129 15.77 -9.05 0.20
N LEU A 130 16.57 -9.61 1.11
CA LEU A 130 18.01 -9.61 0.98
C LEU A 130 18.42 -10.76 0.05
N SER A 131 19.12 -10.45 -1.04
CA SER A 131 19.76 -11.47 -1.87
C SER A 131 21.10 -11.87 -1.27
N MET A 132 21.35 -13.16 -1.04
CA MET A 132 22.68 -13.65 -0.67
C MET A 132 23.29 -14.47 -1.80
N LYS A 133 23.69 -13.79 -2.89
CA LYS A 133 24.41 -14.42 -4.01
C LYS A 133 25.86 -14.73 -3.63
N LEU A 134 26.39 -15.83 -4.17
CA LEU A 134 27.80 -16.26 -3.99
C LEU A 134 28.84 -15.19 -4.38
N GLY A 135 28.49 -14.23 -5.24
CA GLY A 135 29.42 -13.21 -5.75
C GLY A 135 29.55 -11.92 -4.92
N ASP A 136 28.64 -11.67 -3.97
CA ASP A 136 28.61 -10.41 -3.17
C ASP A 136 28.20 -10.66 -1.71
N LEU A 137 28.71 -11.76 -1.13
CA LEU A 137 28.33 -12.24 0.20
C LEU A 137 28.66 -11.24 1.31
N ASP A 138 29.76 -10.47 1.20
CA ASP A 138 30.16 -9.53 2.24
C ASP A 138 29.27 -8.29 2.29
N LYS A 139 28.86 -7.76 1.13
CA LYS A 139 27.90 -6.65 1.07
C LYS A 139 26.53 -7.08 1.56
N SER A 140 26.08 -8.25 1.12
CA SER A 140 24.80 -8.83 1.53
C SER A 140 24.78 -9.08 3.05
N TYR A 141 25.88 -9.62 3.59
CA TYR A 141 26.02 -9.84 5.03
C TYR A 141 26.06 -8.52 5.81
N LYS A 142 26.74 -7.49 5.31
CA LYS A 142 26.74 -6.18 5.96
C LYS A 142 25.36 -5.55 6.01
N GLU A 143 24.57 -5.69 4.93
CA GLU A 143 23.19 -5.22 4.91
C GLU A 143 22.31 -6.01 5.89
N LEU A 144 22.51 -7.34 5.99
CA LEU A 144 21.85 -8.17 7.01
C LEU A 144 22.13 -7.65 8.43
N GLU A 145 23.38 -7.30 8.74
CA GLU A 145 23.75 -6.75 10.04
C GLU A 145 23.00 -5.45 10.34
N ARG A 146 22.89 -4.54 9.36
CA ARG A 146 22.14 -3.29 9.52
C ARG A 146 20.66 -3.52 9.79
N LEU A 147 20.06 -4.46 9.07
CA LEU A 147 18.65 -4.83 9.25
C LEU A 147 18.38 -5.45 10.61
N ILE A 148 19.33 -6.25 11.13
CA ILE A 148 19.19 -6.86 12.46
C ILE A 148 19.32 -5.81 13.57
N TRP A 149 20.29 -4.90 13.45
CA TRP A 149 20.57 -3.86 14.45
C TRP A 149 19.72 -2.59 14.30
N GLU A 150 18.84 -2.53 13.29
CA GLU A 150 18.04 -1.34 12.95
C GLU A 150 18.89 -0.07 12.75
N GLU A 151 20.09 -0.22 12.19
CA GLU A 151 21.02 0.88 11.93
C GLU A 151 20.93 1.36 10.47
N PRO A 152 20.08 2.35 10.14
CA PRO A 152 19.93 2.82 8.76
C PRO A 152 21.23 3.39 8.21
N LEU A 153 21.44 3.25 6.90
CA LEU A 153 22.56 3.84 6.15
C LEU A 153 22.66 5.37 6.32
N LEU A 154 21.51 6.02 6.49
CA LEU A 154 21.37 7.45 6.59
C LEU A 154 20.63 7.77 7.89
N THR A 155 21.25 8.54 8.77
CA THR A 155 20.59 9.08 9.96
C THR A 155 20.18 10.54 9.71
N PRO A 156 19.00 10.98 10.19
CA PRO A 156 18.61 12.38 10.08
C PRO A 156 19.65 13.28 10.76
N PRO A 157 19.99 14.45 10.18
CA PRO A 157 20.94 15.37 10.81
C PRO A 157 20.36 15.95 12.12
N PRO A 158 21.21 16.42 13.05
CA PRO A 158 20.75 17.08 14.26
C PRO A 158 19.86 18.28 13.94
N ARG A 159 18.74 18.40 14.66
CA ARG A 159 17.81 19.52 14.51
C ARG A 159 18.51 20.84 14.81
N GLY A 160 18.44 21.79 13.88
CA GLY A 160 18.95 23.15 14.07
C GLY A 160 18.21 23.93 15.17
N LYS A 161 18.79 25.04 15.62
CA LYS A 161 18.11 25.95 16.58
C LYS A 161 16.91 26.62 15.91
N LYS A 162 15.88 26.90 16.72
CA LYS A 162 14.76 27.77 16.30
C LYS A 162 15.33 29.13 15.87
N PRO A 163 15.06 29.60 14.64
CA PRO A 163 15.47 30.94 14.21
C PRO A 163 14.91 32.02 15.14
N ASP A 164 15.65 33.08 15.36
CA ASP A 164 15.18 34.24 16.13
C ASP A 164 14.27 35.08 15.22
N PHE A 165 12.98 35.15 15.56
CA PHE A 165 11.97 35.89 14.78
C PHE A 165 11.65 37.27 15.38
N LYS A 166 12.54 37.81 16.23
CA LYS A 166 12.38 39.17 16.78
C LYS A 166 13.22 40.15 15.98
N GLU A 167 12.49 41.07 15.34
CA GLU A 167 12.98 42.25 14.61
C GLU A 167 13.59 41.98 13.23
N GLU A 168 12.73 41.68 12.25
CA GLU A 168 12.90 42.29 10.94
C GLU A 168 11.64 43.07 10.57
N LYS A 169 11.88 44.34 10.28
CA LYS A 169 10.88 45.32 9.88
C LYS A 169 10.20 44.85 8.60
N LYS A 170 8.96 45.27 8.42
CA LYS A 170 8.23 45.25 7.15
C LYS A 170 9.09 45.91 6.06
N GLU A 171 9.86 45.11 5.36
CA GLU A 171 10.25 45.37 3.99
C GLU A 171 9.60 44.27 3.14
N ASP A 172 9.12 44.72 2.00
CA ASP A 172 8.24 44.05 1.06
C ASP A 172 8.90 42.75 0.57
N ASP A 173 8.46 41.59 1.07
CA ASP A 173 9.01 40.29 0.68
C ASP A 173 7.92 39.38 0.11
N THR A 174 7.70 39.55 -1.19
CA THR A 174 7.04 38.57 -2.07
C THR A 174 7.97 37.39 -2.35
N LEU A 175 8.35 36.64 -1.31
CA LEU A 175 8.98 35.33 -1.47
C LEU A 175 7.99 34.27 -0.99
N VAL A 176 7.20 33.80 -1.95
CA VAL A 176 6.48 32.52 -1.84
C VAL A 176 7.55 31.45 -1.58
N PRO A 177 7.45 30.63 -0.51
CA PRO A 177 8.33 29.49 -0.36
C PRO A 177 8.21 28.63 -1.62
N GLU A 178 9.31 28.41 -2.35
CA GLU A 178 9.31 27.55 -3.54
C GLU A 178 8.78 26.18 -3.11
N GLU A 179 7.61 25.80 -3.63
CA GLU A 179 7.01 24.50 -3.37
C GLU A 179 8.02 23.41 -3.80
N PRO A 180 8.23 22.36 -3.00
CA PRO A 180 9.17 21.30 -3.38
C PRO A 180 8.73 20.67 -4.70
N ILE A 181 9.69 20.48 -5.60
CA ILE A 181 9.46 19.82 -6.89
C ILE A 181 9.13 18.35 -6.61
N PHE A 182 7.96 17.91 -7.10
CA PHE A 182 7.50 16.54 -7.00
C PHE A 182 8.11 15.66 -8.09
N ASN A 183 8.23 16.17 -9.31
CA ASN A 183 8.81 15.45 -10.44
C ASN A 183 9.43 16.41 -11.47
N ASP A 184 10.66 16.13 -11.90
CA ASP A 184 11.39 16.87 -12.94
C ASP A 184 12.07 15.94 -13.96
N SER A 185 11.48 14.76 -14.22
CA SER A 185 12.10 13.75 -15.08
C SER A 185 12.28 14.24 -16.52
N ASP A 186 13.30 13.73 -17.22
CA ASP A 186 13.61 14.07 -18.62
C ASP A 186 12.87 13.18 -19.65
N GLU A 187 11.55 13.10 -19.58
CA GLU A 187 10.68 12.33 -20.51
C GLU A 187 9.48 13.15 -21.08
N GLU A 188 8.40 12.60 -21.62
CA GLU A 188 7.01 13.15 -21.70
C GLU A 188 6.25 12.96 -20.36
N ARG A 189 5.47 13.89 -19.77
CA ARG A 189 4.52 13.53 -18.68
C ARG A 189 3.17 14.18 -18.83
N VAL A 190 2.16 13.51 -18.30
CA VAL A 190 0.80 14.04 -18.10
C VAL A 190 0.40 13.81 -16.65
N ILE A 191 -0.29 14.77 -16.04
CA ILE A 191 -1.00 14.59 -14.78
C ILE A 191 -2.49 14.69 -15.00
N TRP A 192 -3.24 13.75 -14.43
CA TRP A 192 -4.70 13.79 -14.37
C TRP A 192 -5.18 13.79 -12.92
N LEU A 193 -5.87 14.83 -12.50
CA LEU A 193 -6.33 14.98 -11.12
C LEU A 193 -7.62 14.18 -10.87
N LEU A 194 -7.73 13.55 -9.71
CA LEU A 194 -8.89 12.78 -9.22
C LEU A 194 -9.36 13.35 -7.87
N PRO A 195 -10.55 12.98 -7.35
CA PRO A 195 -11.03 13.55 -6.10
C PRO A 195 -10.08 13.39 -4.89
N ARG A 196 -9.45 12.22 -4.75
CA ARG A 196 -8.55 11.91 -3.61
C ARG A 196 -7.08 11.74 -3.97
N GLY A 197 -6.69 12.02 -5.21
CA GLY A 197 -5.29 11.93 -5.64
C GLY A 197 -5.10 12.33 -7.09
N PHE A 198 -4.03 11.87 -7.71
CA PHE A 198 -3.78 12.13 -9.13
C PHE A 198 -3.01 10.98 -9.80
N LEU A 199 -3.16 10.91 -11.11
CA LEU A 199 -2.44 9.96 -11.96
C LEU A 199 -1.30 10.68 -12.66
N LEU A 200 -0.09 10.14 -12.53
CA LEU A 200 1.09 10.55 -13.29
C LEU A 200 1.33 9.55 -14.40
N TYR A 201 1.35 10.04 -15.64
CA TYR A 201 1.66 9.27 -16.83
C TYR A 201 3.12 9.51 -17.21
N THR A 202 3.87 8.42 -17.34
CA THR A 202 5.29 8.39 -17.77
C THR A 202 5.43 7.43 -18.94
N ASP A 203 6.58 7.46 -19.63
CA ASP A 203 6.81 6.63 -20.83
C ASP A 203 5.76 6.83 -21.94
N ILE A 204 5.17 8.04 -22.02
CA ILE A 204 4.06 8.40 -22.93
C ILE A 204 4.52 8.71 -24.36
N THR A 205 5.81 8.98 -24.56
CA THR A 205 6.36 9.32 -25.88
C THR A 205 6.34 8.08 -26.77
N PHE A 206 5.84 8.23 -28.00
CA PHE A 206 5.75 7.12 -28.95
C PHE A 206 7.11 6.47 -29.22
N GLU A 207 7.17 5.14 -29.08
CA GLU A 207 8.30 4.31 -29.47
C GLU A 207 7.85 3.19 -30.41
N SER A 208 8.67 2.89 -31.42
CA SER A 208 8.30 1.99 -32.52
C SER A 208 8.58 0.50 -32.26
N HIS A 209 8.91 0.11 -31.03
CA HIS A 209 9.23 -1.28 -30.69
C HIS A 209 8.10 -1.96 -29.91
N ASP A 210 7.97 -3.27 -30.12
CA ASP A 210 6.83 -4.07 -29.65
C ASP A 210 6.62 -4.07 -28.13
N SER A 211 7.68 -3.83 -27.33
CA SER A 211 7.62 -3.81 -25.86
C SER A 211 7.27 -2.45 -25.26
N TRP A 212 6.98 -1.43 -26.07
CA TRP A 212 6.60 -0.12 -25.55
C TRP A 212 5.29 -0.24 -24.77
N ALA A 213 5.22 0.44 -23.62
CA ALA A 213 4.06 0.51 -22.77
C ALA A 213 4.00 1.90 -22.16
N VAL A 214 2.79 2.44 -22.02
CA VAL A 214 2.59 3.67 -21.28
C VAL A 214 2.33 3.29 -19.82
N VAL A 215 3.04 3.95 -18.91
CA VAL A 215 2.94 3.71 -17.47
C VAL A 215 2.07 4.79 -16.85
N VAL A 216 1.18 4.37 -15.94
CA VAL A 216 0.42 5.29 -15.10
C VAL A 216 0.60 4.90 -13.63
N SER A 217 0.85 5.90 -12.80
CA SER A 217 1.06 5.74 -11.36
C SER A 217 0.07 6.62 -10.59
N TYR A 218 -0.58 6.06 -9.57
CA TYR A 218 -1.52 6.79 -8.72
C TYR A 218 -0.81 7.27 -7.44
N TYR A 219 -0.99 8.55 -7.12
CA TYR A 219 -0.48 9.22 -5.93
C TYR A 219 -1.64 9.89 -5.18
N ASP A 220 -1.54 10.03 -3.87
CA ASP A 220 -2.39 10.96 -3.13
C ASP A 220 -1.87 12.41 -3.22
N TYR A 221 -2.60 13.36 -2.64
CA TYR A 221 -2.23 14.77 -2.67
C TYR A 221 -1.11 15.14 -1.70
N GLU A 222 -0.66 14.19 -0.88
CA GLU A 222 0.53 14.27 -0.04
C GLU A 222 1.79 13.83 -0.80
N GLY A 223 1.63 13.24 -1.99
CA GLY A 223 2.71 12.77 -2.85
C GLY A 223 3.12 11.33 -2.58
N GLU A 224 2.37 10.60 -1.76
CA GLU A 224 2.63 9.20 -1.48
C GLU A 224 2.15 8.33 -2.65
N TRP A 225 3.07 7.53 -3.17
CA TRP A 225 2.78 6.55 -4.21
C TRP A 225 1.85 5.47 -3.67
N ARG A 226 0.77 5.18 -4.41
CA ARG A 226 -0.19 4.13 -4.07
C ARG A 226 0.10 2.86 -4.84
N HIS A 227 0.04 2.91 -6.17
CA HIS A 227 0.46 1.83 -7.04
C HIS A 227 0.60 2.30 -8.50
N SER A 228 1.05 1.40 -9.39
CA SER A 228 1.22 1.68 -10.83
C SER A 228 0.65 0.56 -11.69
N THR A 229 0.19 0.92 -12.89
CA THR A 229 -0.13 -0.03 -13.95
C THR A 229 0.49 0.43 -15.26
N HIS A 230 0.54 -0.48 -16.23
CA HIS A 230 1.00 -0.19 -17.58
C HIS A 230 0.01 -0.80 -18.56
N TYR A 231 -0.15 -0.15 -19.70
CA TYR A 231 -0.97 -0.69 -20.78
C TYR A 231 -0.09 -1.21 -21.93
N HIS A 232 -0.38 -2.42 -22.37
CA HIS A 232 0.26 -3.09 -23.51
C HIS A 232 -0.82 -3.55 -24.49
N GLU A 233 -0.55 -3.49 -25.80
CA GLU A 233 -1.53 -3.72 -26.87
C GLU A 233 -2.21 -5.10 -26.85
N SER A 234 -1.55 -6.09 -26.25
CA SER A 234 -2.11 -7.44 -26.03
C SER A 234 -3.38 -7.44 -25.16
N TYR A 235 -3.66 -6.35 -24.43
CA TYR A 235 -4.83 -6.21 -23.56
C TYR A 235 -6.03 -5.52 -24.25
N SER A 236 -5.90 -5.05 -25.48
CA SER A 236 -6.94 -4.29 -26.23
C SER A 236 -8.31 -4.97 -26.30
N ARG A 237 -8.36 -6.30 -26.43
CA ARG A 237 -9.62 -7.06 -26.53
C ARG A 237 -10.38 -7.20 -25.21
N SER A 238 -9.76 -6.90 -24.07
CA SER A 238 -10.33 -7.16 -22.74
C SER A 238 -10.32 -5.94 -21.80
N TRP A 239 -9.74 -4.81 -22.22
CA TRP A 239 -9.53 -3.66 -21.35
C TRP A 239 -10.82 -3.05 -20.79
N ASP A 240 -11.84 -2.79 -21.62
CA ASP A 240 -13.13 -2.26 -21.16
C ASP A 240 -13.83 -3.17 -20.14
N ARG A 241 -13.63 -4.50 -20.24
CA ARG A 241 -14.19 -5.48 -19.30
C ARG A 241 -13.36 -5.62 -18.01
N ASN A 242 -12.18 -5.01 -17.98
CA ASN A 242 -11.18 -5.16 -16.92
C ASN A 242 -10.82 -3.81 -16.26
N LEU A 243 -11.51 -2.71 -16.56
CA LEU A 243 -11.23 -1.40 -15.95
C LEU A 243 -11.30 -1.44 -14.41
N GLU A 244 -12.25 -2.19 -13.84
CA GLU A 244 -12.32 -2.40 -12.38
C GLU A 244 -11.06 -3.07 -11.82
N ILE A 245 -10.49 -4.04 -12.54
CA ILE A 245 -9.23 -4.69 -12.15
C ILE A 245 -8.09 -3.67 -12.16
N GLN A 246 -8.08 -2.75 -13.14
CA GLN A 246 -7.06 -1.70 -13.22
C GLN A 246 -7.21 -0.66 -12.12
N TYR A 247 -8.44 -0.24 -11.78
CA TYR A 247 -8.67 0.67 -10.66
C TYR A 247 -8.20 0.05 -9.34
N LYS A 248 -8.53 -1.22 -9.10
CA LYS A 248 -8.04 -1.98 -7.93
C LYS A 248 -6.52 -2.10 -7.93
N LYS A 249 -5.92 -2.42 -9.07
CA LYS A 249 -4.46 -2.49 -9.21
C LYS A 249 -3.82 -1.14 -8.91
N LEU A 250 -4.40 -0.02 -9.34
CA LEU A 250 -3.88 1.30 -8.99
C LEU A 250 -4.14 1.70 -7.53
N SER A 251 -4.90 0.90 -6.77
CA SER A 251 -5.39 1.26 -5.44
C SER A 251 -6.20 2.57 -5.44
N ILE A 252 -6.91 2.85 -6.54
CA ILE A 252 -7.88 3.95 -6.59
C ILE A 252 -9.10 3.52 -5.76
N PRO A 253 -9.52 4.32 -4.77
CA PRO A 253 -10.63 3.91 -3.93
C PRO A 253 -11.96 3.87 -4.73
N GLU A 254 -12.85 2.95 -4.38
CA GLU A 254 -13.95 2.53 -5.26
C GLU A 254 -14.92 3.66 -5.57
N ALA A 255 -15.15 4.53 -4.59
CA ALA A 255 -16.00 5.67 -4.79
C ALA A 255 -15.45 6.66 -5.84
N ASP A 256 -14.18 6.59 -6.24
CA ASP A 256 -13.57 7.47 -7.25
C ASP A 256 -13.47 6.85 -8.65
N TRP A 257 -13.88 5.58 -8.83
CA TRP A 257 -13.69 4.87 -10.11
C TRP A 257 -14.35 5.53 -11.32
N ASN A 258 -15.49 6.21 -11.12
CA ASN A 258 -16.15 6.94 -12.20
C ASN A 258 -15.27 8.08 -12.75
N TRP A 259 -14.48 8.74 -11.89
CA TRP A 259 -13.53 9.76 -12.31
C TRP A 259 -12.27 9.16 -12.93
N ALA A 260 -11.90 7.93 -12.56
CA ALA A 260 -10.74 7.23 -13.10
C ALA A 260 -10.94 6.69 -14.53
N ARG A 261 -12.19 6.62 -15.02
CA ARG A 261 -12.52 6.02 -16.31
C ARG A 261 -11.92 6.76 -17.51
N ALA A 262 -12.18 8.05 -17.63
CA ALA A 262 -11.61 8.87 -18.70
C ALA A 262 -10.06 8.87 -18.70
N PRO A 263 -9.38 9.03 -17.54
CA PRO A 263 -7.93 8.88 -17.46
C PRO A 263 -7.40 7.52 -17.97
N LEU A 264 -8.02 6.41 -17.59
CA LEU A 264 -7.56 5.10 -18.05
C LEU A 264 -7.87 4.83 -19.53
N ASN A 265 -8.91 5.44 -20.08
CA ASN A 265 -9.13 5.43 -21.53
C ASN A 265 -8.06 6.25 -22.26
N PHE A 266 -7.72 7.43 -21.73
CA PHE A 266 -6.63 8.26 -22.25
C PHE A 266 -5.29 7.53 -22.28
N LEU A 267 -5.00 6.71 -21.26
CA LEU A 267 -3.83 5.81 -21.23
C LEU A 267 -3.79 4.90 -22.46
N MET A 268 -4.91 4.25 -22.78
CA MET A 268 -5.00 3.38 -23.95
C MET A 268 -4.79 4.17 -25.23
N GLU A 269 -5.46 5.31 -25.35
CA GLU A 269 -5.40 6.14 -26.55
C GLU A 269 -4.00 6.65 -26.86
N LEU A 270 -3.18 6.90 -25.83
CA LEU A 270 -1.77 7.24 -26.00
C LEU A 270 -0.93 6.06 -26.51
N ARG A 271 -1.22 4.85 -26.05
CA ARG A 271 -0.45 3.65 -26.40
C ARG A 271 -0.85 3.00 -27.72
N GLU A 272 -2.11 3.11 -28.14
CA GLU A 272 -2.63 2.48 -29.37
C GLU A 272 -2.31 3.28 -30.64
N VAL A 273 -1.50 4.34 -30.52
CA VAL A 273 -1.06 5.12 -31.68
C VAL A 273 -0.01 4.35 -32.49
N THR A 274 -0.11 4.43 -33.81
CA THR A 274 0.83 3.78 -34.75
C THR A 274 1.94 4.72 -35.23
N GLU A 275 1.86 5.99 -34.89
CA GLU A 275 2.82 7.03 -35.25
C GLU A 275 2.94 8.07 -34.13
N LYS A 276 4.00 8.90 -34.21
CA LYS A 276 4.22 9.97 -33.22
C LYS A 276 3.03 10.92 -33.20
N VAL A 277 2.48 11.15 -32.01
CA VAL A 277 1.38 12.09 -31.78
C VAL A 277 1.83 13.29 -30.97
N ASP A 278 1.08 14.39 -31.10
CA ASP A 278 1.21 15.57 -30.24
C ASP A 278 0.41 15.34 -28.95
N ILE A 279 1.11 15.00 -27.87
CA ILE A 279 0.51 14.67 -26.57
C ILE A 279 -0.13 15.91 -25.95
N GLN A 280 0.53 17.07 -26.05
CA GLN A 280 -0.02 18.33 -25.55
C GLN A 280 -1.38 18.61 -26.19
N LYS A 281 -1.49 18.46 -27.52
CA LYS A 281 -2.76 18.64 -28.22
C LYS A 281 -3.84 17.64 -27.82
N ARG A 282 -3.46 16.41 -27.43
CA ARG A 282 -4.41 15.42 -26.88
C ARG A 282 -4.92 15.86 -25.51
N VAL A 283 -4.03 16.31 -24.63
CA VAL A 283 -4.42 16.88 -23.31
C VAL A 283 -5.34 18.09 -23.49
N GLU A 284 -5.04 19.00 -24.41
CA GLU A 284 -5.88 20.15 -24.73
C GLU A 284 -7.29 19.76 -25.24
N ASN A 285 -7.45 18.57 -25.84
CA ASN A 285 -8.77 18.08 -26.22
C ASN A 285 -9.55 17.56 -25.02
N GLU A 286 -8.91 16.86 -24.09
CA GLU A 286 -9.54 16.39 -22.85
C GLU A 286 -9.99 17.55 -21.97
N GLN A 287 -9.19 18.62 -21.89
CA GLN A 287 -9.54 19.84 -21.15
C GLN A 287 -10.83 20.52 -21.66
N LYS A 288 -11.25 20.29 -22.92
CA LYS A 288 -12.52 20.82 -23.45
C LYS A 288 -13.76 20.17 -22.83
N TYR A 289 -13.59 19.02 -22.19
CA TYR A 289 -14.62 18.33 -21.42
C TYR A 289 -14.49 18.60 -19.92
N ASP A 290 -13.81 19.68 -19.54
CA ASP A 290 -13.57 20.12 -18.16
C ASP A 290 -12.77 19.13 -17.30
N TYR A 291 -12.00 18.24 -17.94
CA TYR A 291 -11.10 17.35 -17.21
C TYR A 291 -9.87 18.10 -16.69
N PRO A 292 -9.50 17.93 -15.40
CA PRO A 292 -8.32 18.55 -14.81
C PRO A 292 -7.06 17.74 -15.17
N VAL A 293 -6.68 17.80 -16.43
CA VAL A 293 -5.50 17.10 -17.00
C VAL A 293 -4.49 18.12 -17.54
N TYR A 294 -3.20 17.87 -17.32
CA TYR A 294 -2.11 18.81 -17.60
C TYR A 294 -0.92 18.10 -18.22
N TYR A 295 -0.36 18.69 -19.27
CA TYR A 295 0.84 18.20 -19.95
C TYR A 295 2.07 18.94 -19.42
N PHE A 296 3.18 18.24 -19.29
CA PHE A 296 4.46 18.79 -18.88
C PHE A 296 5.56 18.33 -19.84
N ASN A 297 6.39 19.27 -20.30
CA ASN A 297 7.55 18.98 -21.17
C ASN A 297 8.70 18.32 -20.40
N ARG A 298 9.66 17.77 -21.17
CA ARG A 298 10.92 17.23 -20.63
C ARG A 298 11.56 18.19 -19.65
N SER A 299 11.90 17.69 -18.45
CA SER A 299 12.53 18.46 -17.38
C SER A 299 11.73 19.68 -16.89
N GLU A 300 10.46 19.83 -17.28
CA GLU A 300 9.57 20.85 -16.74
C GLU A 300 9.18 20.45 -15.31
N PRO A 301 9.44 21.29 -14.29
CA PRO A 301 9.19 20.92 -12.91
C PRO A 301 7.69 20.84 -12.64
N ILE A 302 7.28 19.70 -12.10
CA ILE A 302 5.96 19.45 -11.57
C ILE A 302 6.01 19.66 -10.06
N TYR A 303 5.23 20.61 -9.56
CA TYR A 303 4.97 20.76 -8.13
C TYR A 303 3.86 19.82 -7.69
N LEU A 304 3.87 19.43 -6.41
CA LEU A 304 2.86 18.54 -5.87
C LEU A 304 1.45 19.12 -6.12
N PRO A 305 0.57 18.41 -6.85
CA PRO A 305 -0.76 18.91 -7.13
C PRO A 305 -1.56 19.18 -5.85
N LYS A 306 -2.46 20.16 -5.93
CA LYS A 306 -3.44 20.43 -4.87
C LYS A 306 -4.81 19.94 -5.32
N VAL A 307 -5.68 19.65 -4.35
CA VAL A 307 -7.07 19.26 -4.62
C VAL A 307 -7.77 20.35 -5.44
N PRO A 308 -8.25 20.06 -6.66
CA PRO A 308 -8.99 21.02 -7.46
C PRO A 308 -10.25 21.52 -6.73
N PRO A 309 -10.62 22.80 -6.86
CA PRO A 309 -11.86 23.31 -6.26
C PRO A 309 -13.09 22.49 -6.64
N ILE A 310 -13.18 22.04 -7.90
CA ILE A 310 -14.26 21.17 -8.40
C ILE A 310 -14.36 19.82 -7.67
N TYR A 311 -13.28 19.37 -7.03
CA TYR A 311 -13.22 18.11 -6.30
C TYR A 311 -13.20 18.28 -4.79
N LYS A 312 -13.20 19.52 -4.27
CA LYS A 312 -13.06 19.76 -2.83
C LYS A 312 -14.13 19.02 -2.01
N PHE A 313 -15.39 19.08 -2.44
CA PHE A 313 -16.47 18.34 -1.79
C PHE A 313 -16.24 16.82 -1.82
N PHE A 314 -15.86 16.27 -2.97
CA PHE A 314 -15.66 14.83 -3.15
C PHE A 314 -14.44 14.33 -2.39
N HIS A 315 -13.40 15.15 -2.27
CA HIS A 315 -12.24 14.90 -1.44
C HIS A 315 -12.65 14.80 0.04
N ASP A 316 -13.35 15.82 0.55
CA ASP A 316 -13.74 15.92 1.96
C ASP A 316 -14.77 14.85 2.37
N THR A 317 -15.57 14.36 1.42
CA THR A 317 -16.59 13.31 1.64
C THR A 317 -16.13 11.91 1.22
N GLY A 318 -14.87 11.73 0.85
CA GLY A 318 -14.36 10.51 0.24
C GLY A 318 -14.65 9.24 1.05
N ASN A 319 -14.38 9.27 2.35
CA ASN A 319 -14.61 8.13 3.24
C ASN A 319 -16.10 7.80 3.41
N LEU A 320 -16.98 8.81 3.46
CA LEU A 320 -18.43 8.60 3.50
C LEU A 320 -18.95 7.97 2.21
N ARG A 321 -18.41 8.38 1.05
CA ARG A 321 -18.73 7.73 -0.22
C ARG A 321 -18.22 6.29 -0.28
N GLU A 322 -17.04 6.01 0.30
CA GLU A 322 -16.51 4.65 0.40
C GLU A 322 -17.40 3.74 1.27
N ILE A 323 -17.93 4.27 2.37
CA ILE A 323 -18.93 3.55 3.19
C ILE A 323 -20.17 3.22 2.38
N LEU A 324 -20.66 4.14 1.53
CA LEU A 324 -21.79 3.86 0.63
C LEU A 324 -21.48 2.79 -0.41
N GLU A 325 -20.25 2.74 -0.91
CA GLU A 325 -19.78 1.66 -1.79
C GLU A 325 -19.80 0.31 -1.05
N ASP A 326 -19.42 0.29 0.22
CA ASP A 326 -19.43 -0.90 1.07
C ASP A 326 -20.80 -1.40 1.50
N LEU A 327 -21.83 -0.57 1.33
CA LEU A 327 -23.24 -0.87 1.61
C LEU A 327 -24.00 -1.40 0.40
N LYS A 328 -23.35 -1.59 -0.76
CA LYS A 328 -24.00 -2.17 -1.95
C LYS A 328 -24.36 -3.64 -1.73
N ASP A 329 -25.53 -4.06 -2.24
CA ASP A 329 -26.08 -5.41 -2.03
C ASP A 329 -25.11 -6.54 -2.40
N GLU A 330 -24.31 -6.38 -3.45
CA GLU A 330 -23.30 -7.37 -3.85
C GLU A 330 -22.22 -7.61 -2.77
N LYS A 331 -21.89 -6.60 -1.96
CA LYS A 331 -20.89 -6.66 -0.89
C LYS A 331 -21.44 -7.13 0.46
N LEU A 332 -22.76 -7.29 0.56
CA LEU A 332 -23.44 -7.74 1.76
C LEU A 332 -23.84 -9.23 1.69
N ARG A 333 -23.48 -9.93 0.61
CA ARG A 333 -23.62 -11.39 0.47
C ARG A 333 -22.54 -12.12 1.28
N LEU A 334 -22.69 -12.07 2.60
CA LEU A 334 -21.72 -12.56 3.57
C LEU A 334 -22.33 -13.65 4.45
N THR A 335 -21.48 -14.39 5.17
CA THR A 335 -21.96 -15.21 6.29
C THR A 335 -22.52 -14.32 7.39
N GLU A 336 -23.35 -14.87 8.27
CA GLU A 336 -23.91 -14.13 9.41
C GLU A 336 -22.79 -13.49 10.26
N GLU A 337 -21.75 -14.24 10.61
CA GLU A 337 -20.64 -13.71 11.41
C GLU A 337 -19.93 -12.52 10.73
N GLU A 338 -19.64 -12.64 9.43
CA GLU A 338 -19.00 -11.59 8.64
C GLU A 338 -19.90 -10.36 8.48
N LEU A 339 -21.21 -10.57 8.27
CA LEU A 339 -22.19 -9.50 8.15
C LEU A 339 -22.26 -8.67 9.44
N PHE A 340 -22.30 -9.31 10.60
CA PHE A 340 -22.32 -8.60 11.90
C PHE A 340 -21.01 -7.85 12.15
N LYS A 341 -19.87 -8.46 11.85
CA LYS A 341 -18.56 -7.77 11.95
C LYS A 341 -18.52 -6.55 11.05
N LYS A 342 -18.93 -6.68 9.78
CA LYS A 342 -18.98 -5.55 8.83
C LYS A 342 -19.94 -4.47 9.31
N ALA A 343 -21.11 -4.84 9.84
CA ALA A 343 -22.08 -3.89 10.37
C ALA A 343 -21.51 -3.08 11.56
N ILE A 344 -20.81 -3.72 12.50
CA ILE A 344 -20.16 -3.03 13.63
C ILE A 344 -19.09 -2.05 13.12
N THR A 345 -18.27 -2.46 12.16
CA THR A 345 -17.25 -1.59 11.55
C THR A 345 -17.91 -0.39 10.86
N LEU A 346 -18.89 -0.63 9.98
CA LEU A 346 -19.59 0.43 9.26
C LEU A 346 -20.34 1.38 10.20
N ARG A 347 -20.89 0.86 11.31
CA ARG A 347 -21.50 1.69 12.36
C ARG A 347 -20.51 2.70 12.93
N GLN A 348 -19.32 2.25 13.30
CA GLN A 348 -18.28 3.12 13.87
C GLN A 348 -17.75 4.10 12.84
N SER A 349 -17.38 3.62 11.65
CA SER A 349 -16.85 4.47 10.58
C SER A 349 -17.88 5.52 10.14
N ALA A 350 -19.15 5.15 9.97
CA ALA A 350 -20.19 6.09 9.59
C ALA A 350 -20.32 7.24 10.60
N PHE A 351 -20.23 6.96 11.90
CA PHE A 351 -20.26 8.01 12.92
C PHE A 351 -19.04 8.93 12.85
N LEU A 352 -17.83 8.35 12.85
CA LEU A 352 -16.58 9.11 12.89
C LEU A 352 -16.39 9.98 11.64
N GLU A 353 -16.65 9.42 10.47
CA GLU A 353 -16.50 10.14 9.19
C GLU A 353 -17.59 11.21 9.03
N SER A 354 -18.82 10.95 9.49
CA SER A 354 -19.89 11.97 9.46
C SER A 354 -19.57 13.11 10.41
N LEU A 355 -19.05 12.79 11.60
CA LEU A 355 -18.63 13.80 12.58
C LEU A 355 -17.47 14.65 12.04
N ALA A 356 -16.47 14.02 11.43
CA ALA A 356 -15.32 14.72 10.85
C ALA A 356 -15.71 15.67 9.73
N PHE A 357 -16.64 15.25 8.86
CA PHE A 357 -17.10 16.06 7.72
C PHE A 357 -18.09 17.17 8.13
N LEU A 358 -19.11 16.84 8.93
CA LEU A 358 -20.20 17.76 9.24
C LEU A 358 -19.91 18.66 10.45
N GLY A 359 -19.14 18.16 11.42
CA GLY A 359 -18.96 18.77 12.75
C GLY A 359 -20.07 18.41 13.74
N GLU A 360 -19.80 18.61 15.03
CA GLU A 360 -20.68 18.20 16.15
C GLU A 360 -22.07 18.85 16.10
N ASP A 361 -22.14 20.11 15.68
CA ASP A 361 -23.37 20.92 15.74
C ASP A 361 -24.26 20.80 14.48
N HIS A 362 -23.87 19.97 13.51
CA HIS A 362 -24.58 19.89 12.24
C HIS A 362 -25.91 19.11 12.38
N PRO A 363 -27.06 19.65 11.94
CA PRO A 363 -28.35 18.97 12.08
C PRO A 363 -28.40 17.58 11.43
N SER A 364 -27.72 17.39 10.30
CA SER A 364 -27.64 16.08 9.62
C SER A 364 -26.99 15.00 10.48
N LEU A 365 -26.07 15.37 11.39
CA LEU A 365 -25.40 14.41 12.27
C LEU A 365 -26.38 13.77 13.27
N SER A 366 -27.41 14.48 13.74
CA SER A 366 -28.39 13.91 14.67
C SER A 366 -29.23 12.81 14.02
N PHE A 367 -29.61 12.97 12.74
CA PHE A 367 -30.35 11.95 12.01
C PHE A 367 -29.49 10.71 11.73
N ILE A 368 -28.21 10.91 11.41
CA ILE A 368 -27.27 9.80 11.22
C ILE A 368 -27.09 9.04 12.55
N LYS A 369 -26.91 9.77 13.66
CA LYS A 369 -26.75 9.19 14.99
C LYS A 369 -27.98 8.39 15.42
N GLU A 370 -29.19 8.90 15.17
CA GLU A 370 -30.43 8.18 15.44
C GLU A 370 -30.43 6.80 14.77
N VAL A 371 -30.10 6.73 13.48
CA VAL A 371 -30.00 5.44 12.75
C VAL A 371 -28.86 4.58 13.30
N ILE A 372 -27.71 5.15 13.62
CA ILE A 372 -26.55 4.42 14.17
C ILE A 372 -26.86 3.79 15.53
N ASP A 373 -27.64 4.47 16.37
CA ASP A 373 -28.00 4.03 17.71
C ASP A 373 -29.13 2.99 17.71
N GLU A 374 -29.85 2.81 16.61
CA GLU A 374 -30.82 1.73 16.42
C GLU A 374 -30.18 0.34 16.31
N PHE A 375 -28.87 0.23 16.04
CA PHE A 375 -28.23 -1.08 15.89
C PHE A 375 -28.25 -1.87 17.20
N ASP A 376 -28.82 -3.08 17.18
CA ASP A 376 -28.78 -4.02 18.29
C ASP A 376 -27.92 -5.25 17.95
N LYS A 377 -27.17 -5.73 18.95
CA LYS A 377 -26.38 -6.96 18.85
C LYS A 377 -27.25 -8.22 18.80
N SER A 378 -28.52 -8.13 19.19
CA SER A 378 -29.48 -9.24 19.14
C SER A 378 -30.24 -9.33 17.82
N TYR A 379 -29.94 -8.47 16.85
CA TYR A 379 -30.57 -8.55 15.52
C TYR A 379 -30.33 -9.91 14.87
N THR A 380 -31.21 -10.25 13.96
CA THR A 380 -31.04 -11.31 12.97
C THR A 380 -30.32 -10.75 11.73
N SER A 381 -29.82 -11.62 10.85
CA SER A 381 -29.18 -11.18 9.59
C SER A 381 -30.08 -10.27 8.75
N ASP A 382 -31.38 -10.55 8.69
CA ASP A 382 -32.33 -9.72 7.93
C ASP A 382 -32.52 -8.33 8.56
N GLU A 383 -32.56 -8.25 9.89
CA GLU A 383 -32.63 -6.98 10.62
C GLU A 383 -31.34 -6.17 10.46
N VAL A 384 -30.16 -6.81 10.46
CA VAL A 384 -28.88 -6.15 10.16
C VAL A 384 -28.86 -5.60 8.74
N LEU A 385 -29.32 -6.36 7.74
CA LEU A 385 -29.41 -5.89 6.35
C LEU A 385 -30.38 -4.71 6.20
N ALA A 386 -31.53 -4.77 6.87
CA ALA A 386 -32.50 -3.67 6.89
C ALA A 386 -31.89 -2.41 7.55
N TRP A 387 -31.16 -2.57 8.64
CA TRP A 387 -30.45 -1.48 9.31
C TRP A 387 -29.34 -0.88 8.43
N LEU A 388 -28.52 -1.71 7.78
CA LEU A 388 -27.48 -1.26 6.83
C LEU A 388 -28.08 -0.48 5.66
N SER A 389 -29.23 -0.93 5.14
CA SER A 389 -29.96 -0.20 4.10
C SER A 389 -30.42 1.18 4.57
N LYS A 390 -30.94 1.27 5.81
CA LYS A 390 -31.33 2.54 6.44
C LYS A 390 -30.13 3.47 6.65
N LEU A 391 -29.00 2.93 7.10
CA LEU A 391 -27.73 3.66 7.24
C LEU A 391 -27.28 4.24 5.90
N GLY A 392 -27.28 3.43 4.84
CA GLY A 392 -26.94 3.89 3.50
C GLY A 392 -27.87 4.98 2.98
N SER A 393 -29.17 4.88 3.28
CA SER A 393 -30.16 5.90 2.90
C SER A 393 -29.89 7.24 3.60
N VAL A 394 -29.68 7.25 4.92
CA VAL A 394 -29.45 8.51 5.66
C VAL A 394 -28.13 9.18 5.27
N LEU A 395 -27.07 8.40 5.05
CA LEU A 395 -25.79 8.92 4.57
C LEU A 395 -25.90 9.51 3.16
N ARG A 396 -26.57 8.80 2.23
CA ARG A 396 -26.76 9.29 0.86
C ARG A 396 -27.60 10.57 0.82
N ASN A 397 -28.69 10.62 1.58
CA ASN A 397 -29.53 11.81 1.66
C ASN A 397 -28.77 13.01 2.24
N THR A 398 -27.94 12.76 3.26
CA THR A 398 -27.07 13.80 3.84
C THR A 398 -26.07 14.32 2.82
N LEU A 399 -25.33 13.43 2.15
CA LEU A 399 -24.36 13.84 1.13
C LEU A 399 -25.01 14.59 -0.02
N ASN A 400 -26.19 14.16 -0.49
CA ASN A 400 -26.92 14.87 -1.53
C ASN A 400 -27.34 16.28 -1.08
N HIS A 401 -27.81 16.43 0.15
CA HIS A 401 -28.15 17.73 0.71
C HIS A 401 -26.93 18.66 0.80
N GLU A 402 -25.82 18.16 1.34
CA GLU A 402 -24.59 18.94 1.46
C GLU A 402 -24.00 19.30 0.09
N TRP A 403 -24.13 18.42 -0.89
CA TRP A 403 -23.74 18.70 -2.28
C TRP A 403 -24.57 19.83 -2.88
N ASP A 404 -25.89 19.83 -2.68
CA ASP A 404 -26.76 20.91 -3.15
C ASP A 404 -26.43 22.25 -2.47
N VAL A 405 -26.06 22.22 -1.19
CA VAL A 405 -25.62 23.42 -0.45
C VAL A 405 -24.27 23.91 -0.96
N TRP A 406 -23.33 23.00 -1.21
CA TRP A 406 -22.00 23.30 -1.73
C TRP A 406 -22.06 23.90 -3.14
N ASN A 407 -22.83 23.30 -4.04
CA ASN A 407 -23.03 23.78 -5.41
C ASN A 407 -23.67 25.16 -5.49
N LYS A 408 -24.47 25.57 -4.49
CA LYS A 408 -25.06 26.92 -4.45
C LYS A 408 -24.08 27.99 -3.98
N LYS A 409 -22.93 27.61 -3.41
CA LYS A 409 -21.90 28.53 -2.89
C LYS A 409 -20.81 28.82 -3.92
N ILE A 410 -20.72 28.02 -4.97
CA ILE A 410 -19.83 28.17 -6.14
C ILE A 410 -20.62 28.84 -7.25
#